data_AF-A0A7S0R8L0-F1
#
_entry.id   AF-A0A7S0R8L0-F1
#
_cell.length_a   1.000
_cell.length_b   1.000
_cell.length_c   1.000
_cell.angle_alpha   90.00
_cell.angle_beta   90.00
_cell.angle_gamma   90.00
#
_symmetry.space_group_name_H-M   'P 1'
#
loop_
_entity.id
_entity.type
_entity.pdbx_description
1 polymer ?
#
loop_
_entity_poly.entity_id
_entity_poly.type
_entity_poly.pdbx_seq_one_letter_code
_entity_poly.pdbx_strand_id
1 'polypeptide(L)'
;ASRASPAATPAASPLRKAAAGGGTKAADSGGAAVVSFATSLNLDTLMQAESSVGTFPVPDSGTQDKIHFLVNNVSVHNMAQKAAQLAQHLTAEYHQWFLQYMVAKRSSIEPNFHALYLQLLDELKQDKLMRMIVKATVRNIQVLLQSEKIKTNSGERSLLKNLGSWLGQLTIARNRPVLQRDIDPKALILEAYEKGKMIAVIPFVGKMLEACKASKVFRPPNPWLMALLGLLMEMYNEKDLKLNLKFEVEMLFKHLNIAKEDVPPSKLLHKYQRDRTSNSDWAVDKASLIPPAA
;
A
#
# COMPACT_ATOMS: atom_id res chain seq x y z
N ALA A 1 55.35 39.66 4.02
CA ALA A 1 53.91 39.56 4.34
C ALA A 1 53.47 38.14 3.99
N SER A 2 53.45 37.22 4.95
CA SER A 2 52.26 36.87 5.77
C SER A 2 51.26 36.07 4.94
N ARG A 3 50.88 34.81 5.20
CA ARG A 3 51.05 33.94 6.39
C ARG A 3 50.64 32.51 5.96
N ALA A 4 51.38 31.50 6.40
CA ALA A 4 50.96 30.10 6.36
C ALA A 4 50.49 29.65 7.76
N SER A 5 49.75 28.53 7.78
CA SER A 5 49.37 27.67 8.93
C SER A 5 48.05 28.00 9.67
N PRO A 6 47.44 27.01 10.36
CA PRO A 6 47.19 25.62 9.95
C PRO A 6 45.81 25.07 10.40
N ALA A 7 45.59 23.78 10.12
CA ALA A 7 44.49 22.91 10.54
C ALA A 7 44.20 22.91 12.06
N ALA A 8 42.92 22.70 12.42
CA ALA A 8 42.49 22.31 13.76
C ALA A 8 41.14 21.56 13.74
N THR A 9 41.20 20.24 13.97
CA THR A 9 40.21 19.43 14.69
C THR A 9 41.05 18.81 15.82
N PRO A 10 40.70 18.85 17.11
CA PRO A 10 39.61 18.01 17.64
C PRO A 10 38.91 18.54 18.92
N ALA A 11 37.78 17.94 19.31
CA ALA A 11 37.49 17.57 20.71
C ALA A 11 36.10 16.93 20.83
N ALA A 12 36.11 15.64 21.15
CA ALA A 12 34.97 14.92 21.71
C ALA A 12 34.92 15.13 23.23
N SER A 13 33.72 15.12 23.81
CA SER A 13 33.33 14.54 25.12
C SER A 13 32.06 15.20 25.70
N PRO A 14 31.34 14.62 26.68
CA PRO A 14 31.45 13.24 27.21
C PRO A 14 30.11 12.48 27.33
N LEU A 15 30.26 11.15 27.30
CA LEU A 15 29.38 10.17 27.94
C LEU A 15 29.06 10.56 29.40
N ARG A 16 27.79 10.42 29.79
CA ARG A 16 27.38 10.29 31.20
C ARG A 16 27.12 8.81 31.53
N LYS A 17 28.07 8.19 32.23
CA LYS A 17 27.90 7.10 33.22
C LYS A 17 28.06 7.78 34.59
N ALA A 18 27.51 7.36 35.73
CA ALA A 18 26.80 6.17 36.19
C ALA A 18 26.07 6.53 37.50
N ALA A 19 25.17 5.66 37.98
CA ALA A 19 25.16 5.26 39.39
C ALA A 19 24.42 3.93 39.54
N ALA A 20 25.13 2.95 40.09
CA ALA A 20 24.62 1.65 40.50
C ALA A 20 24.11 1.73 41.95
N GLY A 21 23.06 0.96 42.24
CA GLY A 21 22.61 0.63 43.58
C GLY A 21 21.82 -0.67 43.50
N GLY A 22 22.37 -1.76 44.02
CA GLY A 22 21.83 -3.12 43.91
C GLY A 22 20.82 -3.49 45.01
N GLY A 23 20.14 -4.62 44.82
CA GLY A 23 19.46 -5.33 45.92
C GLY A 23 18.19 -6.12 45.59
N THR A 24 18.38 -7.33 45.05
CA THR A 24 17.61 -8.58 45.33
C THR A 24 16.13 -8.79 44.95
N LYS A 25 15.96 -9.88 44.15
CA LYS A 25 14.97 -10.99 44.18
C LYS A 25 13.57 -10.86 43.52
N ALA A 26 13.45 -11.67 42.46
CA ALA A 26 12.43 -12.70 42.19
C ALA A 26 11.20 -12.38 41.31
N ALA A 27 10.92 -13.37 40.45
CA ALA A 27 9.67 -13.77 39.81
C ALA A 27 9.21 -13.06 38.53
N ASP A 28 9.36 -13.80 37.42
CA ASP A 28 8.30 -14.24 36.50
C ASP A 28 7.58 -13.22 35.58
N SER A 29 7.20 -13.72 34.39
CA SER A 29 6.38 -13.10 33.32
C SER A 29 7.08 -12.21 32.29
N GLY A 30 8.04 -12.78 31.55
CA GLY A 30 8.53 -12.21 30.29
C GLY A 30 7.64 -12.60 29.11
N GLY A 31 6.59 -11.83 28.83
CA GLY A 31 5.68 -12.12 27.72
C GLY A 31 4.64 -11.04 27.39
N ALA A 32 5.04 -9.80 27.16
CA ALA A 32 4.15 -8.79 26.55
C ALA A 32 4.94 -7.55 26.10
N ALA A 33 5.65 -7.62 24.97
CA ALA A 33 6.25 -6.42 24.37
C ALA A 33 6.43 -6.53 22.85
N VAL A 34 5.47 -7.09 22.11
CA VAL A 34 5.39 -6.96 20.63
C VAL A 34 3.93 -6.90 20.15
N VAL A 35 3.06 -6.18 20.86
CA VAL A 35 1.66 -5.97 20.42
C VAL A 35 1.34 -4.48 20.51
N SER A 36 1.72 -3.67 19.52
CA SER A 36 1.29 -2.25 19.54
C SER A 36 1.28 -1.50 18.20
N PHE A 37 1.05 -2.16 17.06
CA PHE A 37 0.73 -1.43 15.81
C PHE A 37 -0.37 -2.06 14.95
N ALA A 38 -0.75 -3.32 15.17
CA ALA A 38 -1.78 -4.01 14.38
C ALA A 38 -3.22 -3.63 14.76
N THR A 39 -3.44 -2.86 15.83
CA THR A 39 -4.76 -2.70 16.46
C THR A 39 -5.59 -1.50 15.95
N SER A 40 -5.12 -0.71 14.98
CA SER A 40 -5.82 0.54 14.59
C SER A 40 -6.60 0.50 13.27
N LEU A 41 -6.40 -0.51 12.42
CA LEU A 41 -7.10 -0.63 11.13
C LEU A 41 -8.23 -1.66 11.23
N ASN A 42 -9.46 -1.21 11.00
CA ASN A 42 -10.64 -2.08 10.97
C ASN A 42 -10.64 -2.89 9.65
N LEU A 43 -10.62 -4.23 9.77
CA LEU A 43 -10.60 -5.19 8.65
C LEU A 43 -11.98 -5.76 8.29
N ASP A 44 -13.07 -5.28 8.90
CA ASP A 44 -14.41 -5.86 8.81
C ASP A 44 -14.86 -6.06 7.36
N THR A 45 -14.65 -5.05 6.50
CA THR A 45 -15.04 -5.09 5.09
C THR A 45 -14.32 -6.20 4.33
N LEU A 46 -13.04 -6.45 4.62
CA LEU A 46 -12.28 -7.54 4.01
C LEU A 46 -12.72 -8.90 4.58
N MET A 47 -12.87 -9.01 5.91
CA MET A 47 -13.27 -10.25 6.58
C MET A 47 -14.68 -10.70 6.20
N GLN A 48 -15.62 -9.77 6.02
CA GLN A 48 -16.97 -10.04 5.54
C GLN A 48 -16.95 -10.58 4.10
N ALA A 49 -16.14 -9.98 3.23
CA ALA A 49 -15.97 -10.48 1.87
C ALA A 49 -15.28 -11.85 1.83
N GLU A 50 -14.41 -12.16 2.78
CA GLU A 50 -13.77 -13.47 2.89
C GLU A 50 -14.73 -14.58 3.31
N SER A 51 -15.73 -14.25 4.12
CA SER A 51 -16.78 -15.20 4.53
C SER A 51 -17.62 -15.69 3.34
N SER A 52 -17.65 -14.92 2.23
CA SER A 52 -18.30 -15.32 0.98
C SER A 52 -17.47 -16.27 0.10
N VAL A 53 -16.21 -16.57 0.47
CA VAL A 53 -15.28 -17.38 -0.35
C VAL A 53 -15.58 -18.90 -0.25
N GLY A 54 -16.62 -19.30 0.47
CA GLY A 54 -16.94 -20.70 0.71
C GLY A 54 -16.04 -21.33 1.77
N THR A 55 -16.37 -22.55 2.18
CA THR A 55 -15.61 -23.33 3.16
C THR A 55 -14.37 -23.95 2.52
N PHE A 56 -13.23 -23.81 3.18
CA PHE A 56 -11.97 -24.44 2.79
C PHE A 56 -11.28 -25.04 4.03
N PRO A 57 -10.37 -26.01 3.84
CA PRO A 57 -9.61 -26.58 4.94
C PRO A 57 -8.82 -25.51 5.70
N VAL A 58 -8.99 -25.51 7.02
CA VAL A 58 -8.26 -24.62 7.94
C VAL A 58 -7.27 -25.49 8.70
N PRO A 59 -5.97 -25.10 8.77
CA PRO A 59 -5.00 -25.85 9.57
C PRO A 59 -5.40 -25.89 11.05
N ASP A 60 -4.92 -26.89 11.79
CA ASP A 60 -5.06 -26.91 13.25
C ASP A 60 -4.36 -25.70 13.90
N SER A 61 -4.76 -25.34 15.13
CA SER A 61 -4.21 -24.17 15.84
C SER A 61 -2.69 -24.19 15.94
N GLY A 62 -2.08 -25.35 16.18
CA GLY A 62 -0.63 -25.48 16.30
C GLY A 62 0.08 -25.20 14.98
N THR A 63 -0.51 -25.61 13.86
CA THR A 63 0.00 -25.28 12.52
C THR A 63 -0.18 -23.80 12.19
N GLN A 64 -1.33 -23.20 12.53
CA GLN A 64 -1.56 -21.76 12.35
C GLN A 64 -0.53 -20.93 13.13
N ASP A 65 -0.30 -21.26 14.39
CA ASP A 65 0.67 -20.56 15.25
C ASP A 65 2.09 -20.67 14.72
N LYS A 66 2.48 -21.84 14.21
CA LYS A 66 3.78 -22.02 13.54
C LYS A 66 3.90 -21.14 12.30
N ILE A 67 2.89 -21.14 11.42
CA ILE A 67 2.90 -20.28 10.22
C ILE A 67 2.99 -18.81 10.60
N HIS A 68 2.18 -18.36 11.56
CA HIS A 68 2.21 -16.99 12.07
C HIS A 68 3.59 -16.63 12.63
N PHE A 69 4.19 -17.52 13.43
CA PHE A 69 5.51 -17.32 14.00
C PHE A 69 6.59 -17.19 12.91
N LEU A 70 6.54 -18.04 11.88
CA LEU A 70 7.49 -18.01 10.76
C LEU A 70 7.41 -16.70 9.98
N VAL A 71 6.20 -16.27 9.60
CA VAL A 71 5.98 -15.02 8.84
C VAL A 71 6.31 -13.78 9.69
N ASN A 72 6.03 -13.80 10.99
CA ASN A 72 6.38 -12.70 11.90
C ASN A 72 7.90 -12.53 12.10
N ASN A 73 8.66 -13.62 12.10
CA ASN A 73 10.08 -13.62 12.44
C ASN A 73 10.99 -13.80 11.21
N VAL A 74 10.45 -13.57 10.01
CA VAL A 74 11.25 -13.62 8.78
C VAL A 74 12.11 -12.37 8.67
N SER A 75 13.36 -12.56 8.27
CA SER A 75 14.33 -11.52 7.97
C SER A 75 15.20 -11.95 6.78
N VAL A 76 15.96 -11.02 6.22
CA VAL A 76 16.87 -11.31 5.10
C VAL A 76 17.89 -12.41 5.47
N HIS A 77 18.32 -12.49 6.73
CA HIS A 77 19.34 -13.44 7.18
C HIS A 77 18.82 -14.87 7.37
N ASN A 78 17.52 -15.05 7.62
CA ASN A 78 16.92 -16.36 7.88
C ASN A 78 15.90 -16.80 6.81
N MET A 79 15.84 -16.07 5.69
CA MET A 79 14.83 -16.21 4.63
C MET A 79 14.70 -17.66 4.13
N ALA A 80 15.79 -18.26 3.65
CA ALA A 80 15.79 -19.60 3.09
C ALA A 80 15.35 -20.67 4.11
N GLN A 81 15.81 -20.54 5.36
CA GLN A 81 15.42 -21.46 6.43
C GLN A 81 13.94 -21.33 6.77
N LYS A 82 13.43 -20.10 6.92
CA LYS A 82 12.01 -19.84 7.23
C LYS A 82 11.10 -20.26 6.10
N ALA A 83 11.49 -20.05 4.85
CA ALA A 83 10.77 -20.51 3.67
C ALA A 83 10.66 -22.04 3.64
N ALA A 84 11.77 -22.76 3.89
CA ALA A 84 11.76 -24.23 3.95
C ALA A 84 10.85 -24.75 5.07
N GLN A 85 10.89 -24.14 6.26
CA GLN A 85 9.99 -24.49 7.37
C GLN A 85 8.52 -24.19 7.04
N LEU A 86 8.25 -23.04 6.42
CA LEU A 86 6.89 -22.67 6.02
C LEU A 86 6.34 -23.66 4.98
N ALA A 87 7.15 -24.07 4.00
CA ALA A 87 6.75 -25.02 2.97
C ALA A 87 6.35 -26.40 3.54
N GLN A 88 6.92 -26.81 4.68
CA GLN A 88 6.54 -28.06 5.36
C GLN A 88 5.14 -28.01 5.99
N HIS A 89 4.68 -26.81 6.36
CA HIS A 89 3.39 -26.60 7.01
C HIS A 89 2.30 -26.09 6.05
N LEU A 90 2.71 -25.44 4.96
CA LEU A 90 1.82 -24.88 3.94
C LEU A 90 1.60 -25.87 2.81
N THR A 91 0.77 -26.88 3.05
CA THR A 91 0.32 -27.83 2.02
C THR A 91 -0.72 -27.20 1.09
N ALA A 92 -0.94 -27.81 -0.08
CA ALA A 92 -1.80 -27.27 -1.13
C ALA A 92 -3.27 -27.06 -0.70
N GLU A 93 -3.76 -27.86 0.24
CA GLU A 93 -5.10 -27.74 0.83
C GLU A 93 -5.26 -26.46 1.66
N TYR A 94 -4.20 -25.97 2.29
CA TYR A 94 -4.21 -24.79 3.16
C TYR A 94 -3.86 -23.49 2.44
N HIS A 95 -3.60 -23.55 1.13
CA HIS A 95 -3.32 -22.35 0.35
C HIS A 95 -4.42 -21.32 0.49
N GLN A 96 -5.70 -21.72 0.43
CA GLN A 96 -6.82 -20.80 0.50
C GLN A 96 -6.87 -20.05 1.84
N TRP A 97 -6.65 -20.74 2.95
CA TRP A 97 -6.52 -20.12 4.28
C TRP A 97 -5.33 -19.17 4.33
N PHE A 98 -4.18 -19.57 3.77
CA PHE A 98 -2.99 -18.75 3.75
C PHE A 98 -3.16 -17.48 2.91
N LEU A 99 -3.96 -17.50 1.84
CA LEU A 99 -4.27 -16.27 1.07
C LEU A 99 -4.96 -15.23 1.96
N GLN A 100 -5.92 -15.65 2.78
CA GLN A 100 -6.65 -14.74 3.68
C GLN A 100 -5.70 -14.14 4.71
N TYR A 101 -4.91 -15.00 5.36
CA TYR A 101 -3.89 -14.55 6.29
C TYR A 101 -2.91 -13.57 5.62
N MET A 102 -2.28 -13.98 4.53
CA MET A 102 -1.20 -13.24 3.90
C MET A 102 -1.67 -11.93 3.27
N VAL A 103 -2.81 -11.91 2.60
CA VAL A 103 -3.30 -10.72 1.89
C VAL A 103 -4.09 -9.81 2.82
N ALA A 104 -5.12 -10.34 3.50
CA ALA A 104 -6.05 -9.52 4.28
C ALA A 104 -5.55 -9.19 5.69
N LYS A 105 -4.68 -10.00 6.29
CA LYS A 105 -4.18 -9.79 7.66
C LYS A 105 -2.71 -9.35 7.75
N ARG A 106 -1.92 -9.50 6.69
CA ARG A 106 -0.51 -9.04 6.66
C ARG A 106 -0.34 -7.90 5.68
N SER A 107 -0.47 -8.20 4.38
CA SER A 107 -0.14 -7.25 3.31
C SER A 107 -1.01 -5.99 3.33
N SER A 108 -2.26 -6.08 3.80
CA SER A 108 -3.16 -4.94 3.93
C SER A 108 -2.78 -3.95 5.05
N ILE A 109 -2.07 -4.39 6.09
CA ILE A 109 -1.79 -3.59 7.31
C ILE A 109 -0.29 -3.33 7.56
N GLU A 110 0.60 -4.11 6.97
CA GLU A 110 2.05 -4.07 7.22
C GLU A 110 2.85 -3.68 5.96
N PRO A 111 2.68 -2.46 5.41
CA PRO A 111 3.36 -2.05 4.18
C PRO A 111 4.88 -2.07 4.28
N ASN A 112 5.43 -1.85 5.47
CA ASN A 112 6.87 -1.84 5.72
C ASN A 112 7.52 -3.22 5.51
N PHE A 113 6.74 -4.30 5.59
CA PHE A 113 7.23 -5.67 5.44
C PHE A 113 6.96 -6.27 4.05
N HIS A 114 6.35 -5.52 3.13
CA HIS A 114 6.02 -6.02 1.78
C HIS A 114 7.23 -6.62 1.05
N ALA A 115 8.38 -5.94 1.04
CA ALA A 115 9.57 -6.46 0.38
C ALA A 115 10.03 -7.80 0.96
N LEU A 116 10.00 -7.95 2.29
CA LEU A 116 10.35 -9.20 2.97
C LEU A 116 9.35 -10.32 2.66
N TYR A 117 8.06 -10.00 2.66
CA TYR A 117 7.00 -10.95 2.32
C TYR A 117 7.10 -11.44 0.89
N LEU A 118 7.40 -10.55 -0.06
CA LEU A 118 7.61 -10.94 -1.45
C LEU A 118 8.82 -11.85 -1.63
N GLN A 119 9.92 -11.55 -0.95
CA GLN A 119 11.10 -12.43 -0.94
C GLN A 119 10.79 -13.80 -0.35
N LEU A 120 10.01 -13.87 0.74
CA LEU A 120 9.57 -15.14 1.32
C LEU A 120 8.73 -15.94 0.32
N LEU A 121 7.76 -15.31 -0.35
CA LEU A 121 6.92 -15.96 -1.34
C LEU A 121 7.70 -16.42 -2.58
N ASP A 122 8.75 -15.69 -2.98
CA ASP A 122 9.66 -16.10 -4.05
C ASP A 122 10.48 -17.33 -3.65
N GLU A 123 10.98 -17.36 -2.40
CA GLU A 123 11.77 -18.49 -1.90
C GLU A 123 10.95 -19.77 -1.71
N LEU A 124 9.63 -19.66 -1.49
CA LEU A 124 8.73 -20.82 -1.51
C LEU A 124 8.70 -21.54 -2.86
N LYS A 125 9.06 -20.85 -3.96
CA LYS A 125 9.11 -21.41 -5.34
C LYS A 125 7.81 -22.09 -5.77
N GLN A 126 6.68 -21.59 -5.28
CA GLN A 126 5.34 -22.11 -5.59
C GLN A 126 4.59 -21.16 -6.53
N ASP A 127 4.79 -21.30 -7.84
CA ASP A 127 4.18 -20.43 -8.85
C ASP A 127 2.64 -20.40 -8.81
N LYS A 128 2.02 -21.55 -8.48
CA LYS A 128 0.56 -21.64 -8.32
C LYS A 128 0.09 -20.76 -7.16
N LEU A 129 0.77 -20.82 -6.01
CA LEU A 129 0.48 -20.00 -4.84
C LEU A 129 0.66 -18.51 -5.16
N MET A 130 1.76 -18.14 -5.85
CA MET A 130 2.00 -16.75 -6.27
C MET A 130 0.84 -16.21 -7.14
N ARG A 131 0.35 -16.99 -8.11
CA ARG A 131 -0.83 -16.61 -8.92
C ARG A 131 -2.10 -16.47 -8.07
N MET A 132 -2.29 -17.33 -7.07
CA MET A 132 -3.41 -17.25 -6.15
C MET A 132 -3.35 -15.98 -5.28
N ILE A 133 -2.15 -15.59 -4.82
CA ILE A 133 -1.93 -14.36 -4.05
C ILE A 133 -2.26 -13.11 -4.87
N VAL A 134 -1.86 -13.05 -6.14
CA VAL A 134 -2.24 -11.94 -7.03
C VAL A 134 -3.77 -11.85 -7.16
N LYS A 135 -4.46 -12.98 -7.42
CA LYS A 135 -5.93 -13.00 -7.52
C LYS A 135 -6.62 -12.59 -6.23
N ALA A 136 -6.15 -13.08 -5.08
CA ALA A 136 -6.67 -12.69 -3.77
C ALA A 136 -6.46 -11.21 -3.48
N THR A 137 -5.31 -10.65 -3.87
CA THR A 137 -5.01 -9.21 -3.76
C THR A 137 -5.99 -8.38 -4.59
N VAL A 138 -6.19 -8.73 -5.85
CA VAL A 138 -7.17 -8.06 -6.74
C VAL A 138 -8.58 -8.12 -6.15
N ARG A 139 -9.01 -9.29 -5.64
CA ARG A 139 -10.33 -9.43 -5.01
C ARG A 139 -10.49 -8.50 -3.81
N ASN A 140 -9.50 -8.46 -2.91
CA ASN A 140 -9.55 -7.57 -1.73
C ASN A 140 -9.58 -6.08 -2.12
N ILE A 141 -8.84 -5.70 -3.16
CA ILE A 141 -8.90 -4.34 -3.73
C ILE A 141 -10.30 -4.03 -4.25
N GLN A 142 -10.90 -4.92 -5.04
CA GLN A 142 -12.25 -4.74 -5.60
C GLN A 142 -13.31 -4.59 -4.49
N VAL A 143 -13.21 -5.39 -3.42
CA VAL A 143 -14.09 -5.29 -2.24
C VAL A 143 -14.03 -3.89 -1.62
N LEU A 144 -12.82 -3.35 -1.42
CA LEU A 144 -12.65 -2.00 -0.84
C LEU A 144 -13.14 -0.89 -1.80
N LEU A 145 -12.93 -1.04 -3.10
CA LEU A 145 -13.41 -0.07 -4.11
C LEU A 145 -14.95 -0.02 -4.20
N GLN A 146 -15.60 -1.16 -3.95
CA GLN A 146 -17.06 -1.29 -3.92
C GLN A 146 -17.69 -0.83 -2.60
N SER A 147 -16.90 -0.70 -1.53
CA SER A 147 -17.39 -0.18 -0.25
C SER A 147 -17.79 1.29 -0.35
N GLU A 148 -18.99 1.64 0.10
CA GLU A 148 -19.41 3.04 0.21
C GLU A 148 -18.71 3.76 1.37
N LYS A 149 -18.21 3.02 2.37
CA LYS A 149 -17.44 3.57 3.48
C LYS A 149 -16.09 4.14 3.04
N ILE A 150 -15.59 3.81 1.85
CA ILE A 150 -14.29 4.26 1.34
C ILE A 150 -14.20 5.80 1.26
N LYS A 151 -15.34 6.49 1.12
CA LYS A 151 -15.44 7.95 1.09
C LYS A 151 -15.16 8.59 2.45
N THR A 152 -15.55 7.94 3.54
CA THR A 152 -15.50 8.53 4.89
C THR A 152 -14.45 7.87 5.78
N ASN A 153 -14.26 6.55 5.65
CA ASN A 153 -13.36 5.76 6.49
C ASN A 153 -11.90 5.82 6.00
N SER A 154 -11.04 6.50 6.77
CA SER A 154 -9.60 6.58 6.49
C SER A 154 -8.86 5.24 6.65
N GLY A 155 -9.38 4.33 7.47
CA GLY A 155 -8.86 2.98 7.63
C GLY A 155 -8.99 2.16 6.35
N GLU A 156 -10.18 2.12 5.74
CA GLU A 156 -10.39 1.44 4.45
C GLU A 156 -9.51 2.02 3.35
N ARG A 157 -9.35 3.35 3.31
CA ARG A 157 -8.43 4.01 2.36
C ARG A 157 -6.98 3.58 2.58
N SER A 158 -6.57 3.39 3.84
CA SER A 158 -5.21 2.93 4.17
C SER A 158 -4.99 1.49 3.74
N LEU A 159 -5.96 0.59 3.98
CA LEU A 159 -5.92 -0.79 3.49
C LEU A 159 -5.82 -0.85 1.96
N LEU A 160 -6.65 -0.06 1.26
CA LEU A 160 -6.65 0.00 -0.20
C LEU A 160 -5.30 0.49 -0.73
N LYS A 161 -4.76 1.56 -0.13
CA LYS A 161 -3.44 2.11 -0.48
C LYS A 161 -2.32 1.08 -0.29
N ASN A 162 -2.33 0.36 0.83
CA ASN A 162 -1.35 -0.69 1.12
C ASN A 162 -1.46 -1.84 0.10
N LEU A 163 -2.67 -2.29 -0.21
CA LEU A 163 -2.88 -3.32 -1.23
C LEU A 163 -2.50 -2.84 -2.65
N GLY A 164 -2.63 -1.55 -2.97
CA GLY A 164 -2.13 -0.98 -4.22
C GLY A 164 -0.61 -1.08 -4.35
N SER A 165 0.13 -0.70 -3.30
CA SER A 165 1.59 -0.90 -3.24
C SER A 165 1.96 -2.38 -3.38
N TRP A 166 1.28 -3.25 -2.62
CA TRP A 166 1.50 -4.70 -2.64
C TRP A 166 1.29 -5.28 -4.06
N LEU A 167 0.18 -4.92 -4.72
CA LEU A 167 -0.11 -5.35 -6.07
C LEU A 167 0.94 -4.88 -7.08
N GLY A 168 1.35 -3.60 -7.00
CA GLY A 168 2.37 -3.04 -7.87
C GLY A 168 3.70 -3.81 -7.76
N GLN A 169 4.11 -4.15 -6.54
CA GLN A 169 5.34 -4.93 -6.30
C GLN A 169 5.20 -6.41 -6.72
N LEU A 170 4.01 -7.01 -6.56
CA LEU A 170 3.70 -8.37 -7.03
C LEU A 170 3.71 -8.51 -8.56
N THR A 171 3.42 -7.42 -9.29
CA THR A 171 3.15 -7.46 -10.73
C THR A 171 4.08 -6.55 -11.52
N ILE A 172 3.83 -5.25 -11.49
CA ILE A 172 4.48 -4.22 -12.30
C ILE A 172 6.01 -4.21 -12.11
N ALA A 173 6.47 -4.22 -10.84
CA ALA A 173 7.90 -4.26 -10.52
C ALA A 173 8.59 -5.52 -11.07
N ARG A 174 7.82 -6.59 -11.29
CA ARG A 174 8.26 -7.87 -11.86
C ARG A 174 8.01 -7.98 -13.35
N ASN A 175 7.77 -6.85 -14.03
CA ASN A 175 7.46 -6.78 -15.46
C ASN A 175 6.22 -7.58 -15.87
N ARG A 176 5.25 -7.76 -14.96
CA ARG A 176 3.96 -8.39 -15.25
C ARG A 176 2.86 -7.32 -15.27
N PRO A 177 1.99 -7.31 -16.28
CA PRO A 177 0.92 -6.34 -16.36
C PRO A 177 -0.14 -6.60 -15.29
N VAL A 178 -0.75 -5.53 -14.78
CA VAL A 178 -2.09 -5.58 -14.21
C VAL A 178 -3.07 -5.53 -15.38
N LEU A 179 -3.81 -6.62 -15.61
CA LEU A 179 -4.71 -6.70 -16.75
C LEU A 179 -5.94 -5.81 -16.52
N GLN A 180 -6.38 -5.12 -17.56
CA GLN A 180 -7.55 -4.23 -17.52
C GLN A 180 -8.81 -4.92 -16.98
N ARG A 181 -9.03 -6.20 -17.33
CA ARG A 181 -10.16 -7.01 -16.85
C ARG A 181 -10.15 -7.24 -15.33
N ASP A 182 -8.96 -7.18 -14.72
CA ASP A 182 -8.78 -7.39 -13.28
C ASP A 182 -8.92 -6.03 -12.57
N ILE A 183 -8.16 -5.04 -13.04
CA ILE A 183 -8.22 -3.64 -12.58
C ILE A 183 -7.93 -2.74 -13.79
N ASP A 184 -8.84 -1.82 -14.07
CA ASP A 184 -8.66 -0.74 -15.05
C ASP A 184 -8.43 0.59 -14.33
N PRO A 185 -7.16 1.02 -14.11
CA PRO A 185 -6.89 2.24 -13.37
C PRO A 185 -7.42 3.49 -14.08
N LYS A 186 -7.51 3.47 -15.41
CA LYS A 186 -8.04 4.59 -16.18
C LYS A 186 -9.52 4.74 -15.93
N ALA A 187 -10.29 3.66 -16.07
CA ALA A 187 -11.72 3.67 -15.78
C ALA A 187 -11.99 4.02 -14.30
N LEU A 188 -11.21 3.45 -13.37
CA LEU A 188 -11.35 3.75 -11.95
C LEU A 188 -11.15 5.24 -11.63
N ILE A 189 -10.16 5.88 -12.22
CA ILE A 189 -9.93 7.32 -12.02
C ILE A 189 -11.12 8.14 -12.54
N LEU A 190 -11.62 7.83 -13.73
CA LEU A 190 -12.74 8.53 -14.35
C LEU A 190 -14.04 8.35 -13.55
N GLU A 191 -14.34 7.13 -13.12
CA GLU A 191 -15.49 6.86 -12.26
C GLU A 191 -15.36 7.50 -10.88
N ALA A 192 -14.16 7.55 -10.31
CA ALA A 192 -13.91 8.20 -9.04
C ALA A 192 -14.15 9.71 -9.11
N TYR A 193 -13.80 10.33 -10.24
CA TYR A 193 -14.09 11.73 -10.53
C TYR A 193 -15.59 12.02 -10.53
N GLU A 194 -16.40 11.16 -11.14
CA GLU A 194 -17.87 11.30 -11.15
C GLU A 194 -18.49 11.06 -9.78
N LYS A 195 -18.10 9.96 -9.12
CA LYS A 195 -18.77 9.43 -7.92
C LYS A 195 -18.22 9.99 -6.60
N GLY A 196 -17.21 10.85 -6.63
CA GLY A 196 -16.56 11.41 -5.45
C GLY A 196 -15.81 10.35 -4.62
N LYS A 197 -15.01 9.52 -5.30
CA LYS A 197 -14.15 8.50 -4.66
C LYS A 197 -12.65 8.78 -4.87
N MET A 198 -12.27 9.99 -5.32
CA MET A 198 -10.88 10.31 -5.67
C MET A 198 -9.96 10.27 -4.45
N ILE A 199 -10.44 10.67 -3.26
CA ILE A 199 -9.70 10.57 -1.99
C ILE A 199 -9.18 9.15 -1.70
N ALA A 200 -9.80 8.12 -2.27
CA ALA A 200 -9.36 6.75 -2.16
C ALA A 200 -8.61 6.26 -3.41
N VAL A 201 -9.13 6.58 -4.60
CA VAL A 201 -8.63 6.04 -5.86
C VAL A 201 -7.29 6.66 -6.28
N ILE A 202 -7.09 7.97 -6.10
CA ILE A 202 -5.81 8.62 -6.48
C ILE A 202 -4.64 8.05 -5.65
N PRO A 203 -4.69 8.00 -4.30
CA PRO A 203 -3.61 7.38 -3.52
C PRO A 203 -3.38 5.91 -3.86
N PHE A 204 -4.46 5.15 -4.11
CA PHE A 204 -4.38 3.75 -4.50
C PHE A 204 -3.63 3.56 -5.83
N VAL A 205 -4.07 4.25 -6.90
CA VAL A 205 -3.44 4.16 -8.21
C VAL A 205 -2.02 4.68 -8.14
N GLY A 206 -1.77 5.79 -7.42
CA GLY A 206 -0.42 6.31 -7.19
C GLY A 206 0.51 5.26 -6.59
N LYS A 207 0.11 4.63 -5.47
CA LYS A 207 0.93 3.57 -4.86
C LYS A 207 1.15 2.35 -5.74
N MET A 208 0.17 1.96 -6.55
CA MET A 208 0.37 0.90 -7.54
C MET A 208 1.39 1.31 -8.61
N LEU A 209 1.32 2.55 -9.10
CA LEU A 209 2.20 3.06 -10.16
C LEU A 209 3.63 3.36 -9.69
N GLU A 210 3.89 3.58 -8.40
CA GLU A 210 5.26 3.72 -7.86
C GLU A 210 6.15 2.52 -8.27
N ALA A 211 5.58 1.31 -8.34
CA ALA A 211 6.28 0.10 -8.77
C ALA A 211 6.83 0.16 -10.21
N CYS A 212 6.34 1.08 -11.05
CA CYS A 212 6.86 1.28 -12.41
C CYS A 212 8.34 1.67 -12.39
N LYS A 213 8.82 2.36 -11.35
CA LYS A 213 10.23 2.76 -11.23
C LYS A 213 11.20 1.58 -11.26
N ALA A 214 10.80 0.47 -10.62
CA ALA A 214 11.59 -0.76 -10.57
C ALA A 214 11.41 -1.65 -11.82
N SER A 215 10.40 -1.36 -12.65
CA SER A 215 10.08 -2.13 -13.84
C SER A 215 10.96 -1.76 -15.03
N LYS A 216 11.42 -2.74 -15.80
CA LYS A 216 12.10 -2.49 -17.08
C LYS A 216 11.09 -2.20 -18.20
N VAL A 217 9.87 -2.75 -18.07
CA VAL A 217 8.80 -2.66 -19.08
C VAL A 217 7.89 -1.45 -18.85
N PHE A 218 7.52 -1.19 -17.60
CA PHE A 218 6.49 -0.19 -17.28
C PHE A 218 7.05 1.16 -16.83
N ARG A 219 8.37 1.32 -16.70
CA ARG A 219 8.98 2.63 -16.43
C ARG A 219 8.74 3.63 -17.56
N PRO A 220 8.84 4.95 -17.31
CA PRO A 220 8.74 5.95 -18.38
C PRO A 220 9.73 5.68 -19.53
N PRO A 221 9.38 5.97 -20.79
CA PRO A 221 8.11 6.56 -21.25
C PRO A 221 7.06 5.50 -21.68
N ASN A 222 6.85 4.44 -20.90
CA ASN A 222 5.84 3.41 -21.22
C ASN A 222 4.45 4.03 -21.50
N PRO A 223 3.81 3.75 -22.66
CA PRO A 223 2.56 4.41 -23.04
C PRO A 223 1.39 4.22 -22.07
N TRP A 224 1.30 3.04 -21.44
CA TRP A 224 0.25 2.77 -20.44
C TRP A 224 0.44 3.64 -19.19
N LEU A 225 1.69 3.73 -18.69
CA LEU A 225 2.02 4.63 -17.58
C LEU A 225 1.77 6.10 -17.98
N MET A 226 2.30 6.54 -19.12
CA MET A 226 2.19 7.95 -19.54
C MET A 226 0.73 8.37 -19.76
N ALA A 227 -0.13 7.48 -20.26
CA ALA A 227 -1.56 7.75 -20.39
C ALA A 227 -2.25 7.98 -19.03
N LEU A 228 -1.88 7.20 -18.02
CA LEU A 228 -2.40 7.37 -16.65
C LEU A 228 -1.85 8.66 -16.01
N LEU A 229 -0.58 8.98 -16.21
CA LEU A 229 0.01 10.22 -15.72
C LEU A 229 -0.62 11.46 -16.38
N GLY A 230 -0.90 11.41 -17.68
CA GLY A 230 -1.63 12.48 -18.37
C GLY A 230 -3.04 12.70 -17.82
N LEU A 231 -3.75 11.62 -17.46
CA LEU A 231 -5.05 11.71 -16.80
C LEU A 231 -4.95 12.31 -15.39
N LEU A 232 -3.96 11.88 -14.60
CA LEU A 232 -3.72 12.47 -13.28
C LEU A 232 -3.33 13.96 -13.37
N MET A 233 -2.62 14.38 -14.43
CA MET A 233 -2.32 15.78 -14.70
C MET A 233 -3.55 16.60 -15.09
N GLU A 234 -4.45 16.02 -15.89
CA GLU A 234 -5.74 16.67 -16.19
C GLU A 234 -6.52 16.94 -14.90
N MET A 235 -6.57 15.98 -13.98
CA MET A 235 -7.20 16.15 -12.67
C MET A 235 -6.46 17.17 -11.80
N TYR A 236 -5.14 17.11 -11.75
CA TYR A 236 -4.31 18.03 -10.96
C TYR A 236 -4.56 19.50 -11.33
N ASN A 237 -4.83 19.75 -12.60
CA ASN A 237 -5.10 21.10 -13.15
C ASN A 237 -6.52 21.62 -12.84
N GLU A 238 -7.42 20.79 -12.30
CA GLU A 238 -8.73 21.26 -11.85
C GLU A 238 -8.57 22.26 -10.69
N LYS A 239 -9.28 23.40 -10.79
CA LYS A 239 -9.11 24.54 -9.87
C LYS A 239 -9.46 24.18 -8.43
N ASP A 240 -10.54 23.42 -8.26
CA ASP A 240 -11.14 23.17 -6.94
C ASP A 240 -10.69 21.84 -6.32
N LEU A 241 -9.78 21.11 -6.98
CA LEU A 241 -9.32 19.82 -6.45
C LEU A 241 -8.58 20.06 -5.12
N LYS A 242 -8.96 19.33 -4.07
CA LYS A 242 -8.32 19.51 -2.76
C LYS A 242 -6.80 19.29 -2.82
N LEU A 243 -6.08 20.09 -2.05
CA LEU A 243 -4.62 20.09 -2.03
C LEU A 243 -4.02 18.73 -1.70
N ASN A 244 -4.63 17.96 -0.78
CA ASN A 244 -4.15 16.62 -0.44
C ASN A 244 -4.11 15.70 -1.68
N LEU A 245 -5.10 15.79 -2.57
CA LEU A 245 -5.11 15.00 -3.81
C LEU A 245 -4.06 15.51 -4.82
N LYS A 246 -3.86 16.83 -4.90
CA LYS A 246 -2.78 17.41 -5.70
C LYS A 246 -1.40 16.94 -5.22
N PHE A 247 -1.17 16.93 -3.91
CA PHE A 247 0.07 16.44 -3.32
C PHE A 247 0.33 14.96 -3.62
N GLU A 248 -0.70 14.10 -3.61
CA GLU A 248 -0.55 12.68 -3.98
C GLU A 248 -0.07 12.52 -5.43
N VAL A 249 -0.59 13.32 -6.36
CA VAL A 249 -0.10 13.34 -7.75
C VAL A 249 1.35 13.82 -7.80
N GLU A 250 1.69 14.93 -7.14
CA GLU A 250 3.08 15.43 -7.12
C GLU A 250 4.08 14.43 -6.53
N MET A 251 3.70 13.73 -5.47
CA MET A 251 4.54 12.70 -4.86
C MET A 251 4.77 11.50 -5.79
N LEU A 252 3.77 11.11 -6.58
CA LEU A 252 3.94 10.08 -7.60
C LEU A 252 4.96 10.51 -8.67
N PHE A 253 4.81 11.73 -9.21
CA PHE A 253 5.74 12.27 -10.22
C PHE A 253 7.18 12.35 -9.69
N LYS A 254 7.33 12.86 -8.46
CA LYS A 254 8.63 12.87 -7.76
C LYS A 254 9.19 11.47 -7.57
N HIS A 255 8.36 10.48 -7.19
CA HIS A 255 8.80 9.10 -7.03
C HIS A 255 9.32 8.52 -8.34
N LEU A 256 8.60 8.75 -9.45
CA LEU A 256 8.95 8.25 -10.78
C LEU A 256 10.11 9.02 -11.45
N ASN A 257 10.61 10.10 -10.82
CA ASN A 257 11.62 11.01 -11.36
C ASN A 257 11.18 11.65 -12.70
N ILE A 258 9.94 12.13 -12.77
CA ILE A 258 9.38 12.82 -13.94
C ILE A 258 8.99 14.24 -13.51
N ALA A 259 9.38 15.27 -14.27
CA ALA A 259 8.85 16.61 -14.07
C ALA A 259 7.39 16.64 -14.52
N LYS A 260 6.49 17.14 -13.68
CA LYS A 260 5.05 17.16 -14.01
C LYS A 260 4.74 18.07 -15.21
N GLU A 261 5.59 19.06 -15.43
CA GLU A 261 5.55 20.00 -16.55
C GLU A 261 5.79 19.30 -17.90
N ASP A 262 6.52 18.18 -17.91
CA ASP A 262 6.84 17.42 -19.12
C ASP A 262 5.70 16.48 -19.56
N VAL A 263 4.68 16.29 -18.72
CA VAL A 263 3.56 15.40 -19.02
C VAL A 263 2.33 16.21 -19.40
N PRO A 264 1.94 16.22 -20.68
CA PRO A 264 0.75 16.95 -21.09
C PRO A 264 -0.50 16.32 -20.46
N PRO A 265 -1.43 17.14 -19.94
CA PRO A 265 -2.69 16.63 -19.42
C PRO A 265 -3.49 15.98 -20.55
N SER A 266 -4.26 14.94 -20.21
CA SER A 266 -5.22 14.38 -21.16
C SER A 266 -6.40 15.34 -21.39
N LYS A 267 -7.33 14.90 -22.24
CA LYS A 267 -8.60 15.59 -22.52
C LYS A 267 -9.74 14.59 -22.39
N LEU A 268 -9.93 14.02 -21.20
CA LEU A 268 -10.92 12.98 -20.94
C LEU A 268 -12.00 13.46 -19.97
N LEU A 269 -11.67 14.27 -18.98
CA LEU A 269 -12.59 14.67 -17.91
C LEU A 269 -13.78 15.48 -18.43
N HIS A 270 -13.63 16.22 -19.54
CA HIS A 270 -14.73 16.99 -20.15
C HIS A 270 -15.93 16.15 -20.56
N LYS A 271 -15.78 14.82 -20.68
CA LYS A 271 -16.86 13.88 -21.03
C LYS A 271 -17.67 13.41 -19.82
N TYR A 272 -17.20 13.72 -18.61
CA TYR A 272 -17.72 13.20 -17.36
C TYR A 272 -18.26 14.34 -16.51
N GLN A 273 -19.42 14.13 -15.90
CA GLN A 273 -20.04 15.14 -15.03
C GLN A 273 -19.77 14.78 -13.58
N ARG A 274 -19.05 15.65 -12.87
CA ARG A 274 -18.76 15.44 -11.44
C ARG A 274 -19.96 15.77 -10.56
N ASP A 275 -20.18 14.94 -9.54
CA ASP A 275 -21.04 15.31 -8.41
C ASP A 275 -20.41 16.51 -7.66
N ARG A 276 -21.16 17.61 -7.54
CA ARG A 276 -20.74 18.85 -6.86
C ARG A 276 -21.37 19.03 -5.48
N THR A 277 -22.37 18.24 -5.11
CA THR A 277 -23.17 18.47 -3.89
C THR A 277 -22.76 17.58 -2.72
N SER A 278 -22.37 16.34 -2.96
CA SER A 278 -21.98 15.36 -1.91
C SER A 278 -20.50 14.96 -1.96
N ASN A 279 -19.71 15.66 -2.78
CA ASN A 279 -18.37 15.23 -3.12
C ASN A 279 -17.29 15.93 -2.28
N SER A 280 -16.75 15.21 -1.29
CA SER A 280 -15.70 15.69 -0.42
C SER A 280 -14.31 15.79 -1.06
N ASP A 281 -14.14 15.44 -2.34
CA ASP A 281 -12.85 15.54 -3.03
C ASP A 281 -12.51 16.97 -3.46
N TRP A 282 -13.51 17.86 -3.46
CA TRP A 282 -13.40 19.25 -3.92
C TRP A 282 -13.43 20.22 -2.74
N ALA A 283 -12.75 21.36 -2.90
CA ALA A 283 -12.93 22.50 -2.03
C ALA A 283 -14.38 23.01 -2.16
N VAL A 284 -14.96 23.46 -1.04
CA VAL A 284 -16.32 24.03 -1.05
C VAL A 284 -16.31 25.28 -1.92
N ASP A 285 -17.15 25.32 -2.94
CA ASP A 285 -17.30 26.48 -3.79
C ASP A 285 -18.04 27.57 -3.00
N LYS A 286 -17.30 28.59 -2.52
CA LYS A 286 -17.88 29.72 -1.78
C LYS A 286 -18.97 30.45 -2.59
N ALA A 287 -19.00 30.33 -3.92
CA ALA A 287 -20.03 30.92 -4.77
C ALA A 287 -21.38 30.17 -4.70
N SER A 288 -21.36 28.86 -4.40
CA SER A 288 -22.58 28.04 -4.23
C SER A 288 -23.31 28.27 -2.89
N LEU A 289 -22.69 28.99 -1.96
CA LEU A 289 -23.26 29.37 -0.67
C LEU A 289 -24.01 30.71 -0.72
N ILE A 290 -24.01 31.40 -1.86
CA ILE A 290 -24.76 32.65 -2.05
C ILE A 290 -26.15 32.23 -2.55
N PRO A 291 -27.23 32.41 -1.77
CA PRO A 291 -28.57 32.12 -2.26
C PRO A 291 -28.87 33.01 -3.48
N PRO A 292 -29.65 32.53 -4.47
CA PRO A 292 -30.05 33.37 -5.59
C PRO A 292 -30.75 34.61 -5.02
N ALA A 293 -30.33 35.79 -5.50
CA ALA A 293 -30.95 37.04 -5.12
C ALA A 293 -32.47 36.94 -5.35
N ALA A 294 -33.22 37.14 -4.26
CA ALA A 294 -34.68 37.12 -4.26
C ALA A 294 -35.25 38.30 -5.07
#